data_AF-A0AA43QVC0-F1
#
_entry.id   AF-A0AA43QVC0-F1
#
_cell.length_a   1.000
_cell.length_b   1.000
_cell.length_c   1.000
_cell.angle_alpha   90.00
_cell.angle_beta   90.00
_cell.angle_gamma   90.00
#
_symmetry.space_group_name_H-M   'P 1'
#
loop_
_entity.id
_entity.type
_entity.pdbx_description
1 polymer ?
#
loop_
_entity_poly.entity_id
_entity_poly.type
_entity_poly.pdbx_seq_one_letter_code
_entity_poly.pdbx_strand_id
1 'polypeptide(L)'
;MSLGKRKHAFPPATPAKKRRKSAPAIEEITFDTTARQEYLTGFHKRKQQRIKNAKEEAAKREREEKIVARKALRDERKADLERHVEAVNATLPDQEDVESESEGLAGGEEWGGVEEAEEVDREEEYVDEDKYATVTVEAVDVSKDGVKRARDEDEGGEQDEGADTPSGRGEGQAEKVGAGRLSHKRSDLKAKNKPKKKKFRYESKAERKMTRHKERSGSKARAKLRRS
;
A
#
# COMPACT_ATOMS: atom_id res chain seq x y z
N MET A 1 49.01 -11.38 50.01
CA MET A 1 47.62 -11.85 49.83
C MET A 1 46.76 -10.68 49.37
N SER A 2 46.40 -10.59 48.08
CA SER A 2 45.52 -9.52 47.56
C SER A 2 44.37 -10.14 46.77
N LEU A 3 43.20 -10.22 47.40
CA LEU A 3 41.98 -10.75 46.77
C LEU A 3 41.32 -9.65 45.93
N GLY A 4 41.35 -9.84 44.61
CA GLY A 4 40.65 -8.99 43.64
C GLY A 4 39.13 -9.11 43.77
N LYS A 5 38.45 -7.98 43.98
CA LYS A 5 36.98 -7.90 43.99
C LYS A 5 36.46 -8.09 42.55
N ARG A 6 35.72 -9.18 42.32
CA ARG A 6 34.95 -9.42 41.10
C ARG A 6 33.78 -8.43 41.06
N LYS A 7 33.76 -7.54 40.07
CA LYS A 7 32.57 -6.72 39.78
C LYS A 7 31.48 -7.64 39.22
N HIS A 8 30.41 -7.84 39.98
CA HIS A 8 29.21 -8.49 39.48
C HIS A 8 28.54 -7.53 38.48
N ALA A 9 28.53 -7.91 37.20
CA ALA A 9 27.77 -7.21 36.18
C ALA A 9 26.27 -7.41 36.46
N PHE A 10 25.54 -6.31 36.70
CA PHE A 10 24.09 -6.32 36.75
C PHE A 10 23.55 -6.82 35.39
N PRO A 11 22.61 -7.79 35.36
CA PRO A 11 22.02 -8.24 34.12
C PRO A 11 21.27 -7.08 33.44
N PRO A 12 21.24 -7.02 32.10
CA PRO A 12 20.56 -5.95 31.38
C PRO A 12 19.08 -5.96 31.74
N ALA A 13 18.59 -4.82 32.24
CA ALA A 13 17.20 -4.64 32.64
C ALA A 13 16.27 -5.05 31.49
N THR A 14 15.46 -6.08 31.72
CA THR A 14 14.40 -6.46 30.79
C THR A 14 13.43 -5.29 30.65
N PRO A 15 12.98 -4.92 29.44
CA PRO A 15 12.09 -3.79 29.26
C PRO A 15 10.80 -4.04 30.04
N ALA A 16 10.50 -3.17 31.00
CA ALA A 16 9.31 -3.24 31.83
C ALA A 16 8.07 -3.35 30.93
N LYS A 17 7.25 -4.40 31.15
CA LYS A 17 6.00 -4.60 30.41
C LYS A 17 5.13 -3.37 30.61
N LYS A 18 4.93 -2.57 29.56
CA LYS A 18 4.05 -1.40 29.56
C LYS A 18 2.68 -1.83 30.09
N ARG A 19 2.36 -1.42 31.32
CA ARG A 19 1.04 -1.62 31.91
C ARG A 19 0.04 -0.89 31.04
N ARG A 20 -0.98 -1.60 30.54
CA ARG A 20 -2.07 -0.98 29.78
C ARG A 20 -2.67 0.10 30.68
N LYS A 21 -2.81 1.32 30.16
CA LYS A 21 -3.47 2.43 30.84
C LYS A 21 -4.89 1.96 31.15
N SER A 22 -5.19 1.74 32.43
CA SER A 22 -6.55 1.42 32.87
C SER A 22 -7.40 2.66 32.59
N ALA A 23 -8.50 2.49 31.87
CA ALA A 23 -9.50 3.53 31.78
C ALA A 23 -9.94 3.95 33.19
N PRO A 24 -10.36 5.21 33.40
CA PRO A 24 -10.85 5.67 34.70
C PRO A 24 -11.93 4.71 35.20
N ALA A 25 -11.84 4.32 36.47
CA ALA A 25 -12.85 3.48 37.09
C ALA A 25 -14.15 4.27 37.14
N ILE A 26 -15.19 3.76 36.48
CA ILE A 26 -16.51 4.39 36.47
C ILE A 26 -17.14 4.06 37.82
N GLU A 27 -17.45 5.09 38.62
CA GLU A 27 -17.95 4.94 40.00
C GLU A 27 -19.38 4.40 40.06
N GLU A 28 -20.21 4.71 39.05
CA GLU A 28 -21.61 4.28 38.97
C GLU A 28 -21.97 3.81 37.56
N ILE A 29 -22.52 2.59 37.46
CA ILE A 29 -23.00 2.02 36.19
C ILE A 29 -24.52 2.01 36.23
N THR A 30 -25.15 2.94 35.50
CA THR A 30 -26.61 2.94 35.31
C THR A 30 -26.99 1.93 34.23
N PHE A 31 -27.96 1.06 34.55
CA PHE A 31 -28.43 0.04 33.63
C PHE A 31 -29.74 0.45 32.98
N ASP A 32 -29.66 1.02 31.79
CA ASP A 32 -30.82 1.35 30.98
C ASP A 32 -31.26 0.13 30.14
N THR A 33 -32.47 -0.35 30.41
CA THR A 33 -33.07 -1.50 29.73
C THR A 33 -33.39 -1.20 28.27
N THR A 34 -33.68 0.07 27.93
CA THR A 34 -33.99 0.51 26.56
C THR A 34 -32.73 0.52 25.71
N ALA A 35 -31.65 1.15 26.20
CA ALA A 35 -30.32 1.12 25.57
C ALA A 35 -29.81 -0.32 25.41
N ARG A 36 -30.10 -1.21 26.36
CA ARG A 36 -29.77 -2.65 26.23
C ARG A 36 -30.56 -3.32 25.11
N GLN A 37 -31.85 -3.06 24.98
CA GLN A 37 -32.67 -3.62 23.89
C GLN A 37 -32.19 -3.12 22.52
N GLU A 38 -31.87 -1.84 22.39
CA GLU A 38 -31.26 -1.27 21.19
C GLU A 38 -29.88 -1.87 20.91
N TYR A 39 -29.09 -2.13 21.94
CA TYR A 39 -27.82 -2.83 21.80
C TYR A 39 -28.04 -4.29 21.37
N LEU A 40 -29.00 -5.03 21.90
CA LEU A 40 -29.20 -6.42 21.49
C LEU A 40 -29.79 -6.55 20.08
N THR A 41 -30.63 -5.61 19.64
CA THR A 41 -31.28 -5.68 18.32
C THR A 41 -30.51 -4.92 17.22
N GLY A 42 -29.75 -3.89 17.59
CA GLY A 42 -29.08 -2.96 16.67
C GLY A 42 -27.69 -3.40 16.16
N PHE A 43 -27.39 -4.70 16.06
CA PHE A 43 -26.06 -5.18 15.65
C PHE A 43 -25.58 -4.59 14.31
N HIS A 44 -26.49 -4.48 13.33
CA HIS A 44 -26.17 -3.87 12.04
C HIS A 44 -25.82 -2.38 12.18
N LYS A 45 -26.59 -1.63 12.98
CA LYS A 45 -26.32 -0.22 13.29
C LYS A 45 -24.94 -0.05 13.93
N ARG A 46 -24.57 -0.88 14.92
CA ARG A 46 -23.23 -0.85 15.53
C ARG A 46 -22.11 -1.24 14.58
N LYS A 47 -22.35 -2.22 13.70
CA LYS A 47 -21.36 -2.59 12.68
C LYS A 47 -21.11 -1.41 11.73
N GLN A 48 -22.17 -0.76 11.27
CA GLN A 48 -22.05 0.44 10.44
C GLN A 48 -21.36 1.58 11.20
N GLN A 49 -21.73 1.84 12.46
CA GLN A 49 -21.07 2.85 13.29
C GLN A 49 -19.57 2.57 13.45
N ARG A 50 -19.15 1.33 13.75
CA ARG A 50 -17.73 0.98 13.79
C ARG A 50 -17.01 1.24 12.47
N ILE A 51 -17.65 0.92 11.35
CA ILE A 51 -17.07 1.20 10.03
C ILE A 51 -16.97 2.71 9.79
N LYS A 52 -18.00 3.49 10.16
CA LYS A 52 -18.00 4.96 10.04
C LYS A 52 -16.92 5.58 10.92
N ASN A 53 -16.85 5.21 12.20
CA ASN A 53 -15.83 5.70 13.12
C ASN A 53 -14.42 5.37 12.62
N ALA A 54 -14.18 4.15 12.12
CA ALA A 54 -12.88 3.80 11.55
C ALA A 54 -12.51 4.65 10.31
N LYS A 55 -13.50 4.95 9.46
CA LYS A 55 -13.31 5.86 8.30
C LYS A 55 -13.04 7.31 8.76
N GLU A 56 -13.78 7.78 9.75
CA GLU A 56 -13.64 9.13 10.30
C GLU A 56 -12.29 9.31 11.00
N GLU A 57 -11.83 8.33 11.78
CA GLU A 57 -10.51 8.34 12.40
C GLU A 57 -9.39 8.33 11.35
N ALA A 58 -9.52 7.52 10.30
CA ALA A 58 -8.57 7.52 9.19
C ALA A 58 -8.52 8.88 8.49
N ALA A 59 -9.68 9.47 8.19
CA ALA A 59 -9.77 10.79 7.56
C ALA A 59 -9.22 11.91 8.46
N LYS A 60 -9.41 11.83 9.78
CA LYS A 60 -8.82 12.78 10.72
C LYS A 60 -7.29 12.69 10.71
N ARG A 61 -6.73 11.48 10.78
CA ARG A 61 -5.28 11.27 10.71
C ARG A 61 -4.69 11.75 9.41
N GLU A 62 -5.31 11.44 8.27
CA GLU A 62 -4.85 11.90 6.96
C GLU A 62 -4.83 13.43 6.86
N ARG A 63 -5.84 14.11 7.42
CA ARG A 63 -5.86 15.58 7.47
C ARG A 63 -4.73 16.14 8.34
N GLU A 64 -4.52 15.56 9.52
CA GLU A 64 -3.44 15.95 10.43
C GLU A 64 -2.08 15.75 9.76
N GLU A 65 -1.84 14.58 9.15
CA GLU A 65 -0.62 14.27 8.40
C GLU A 65 -0.40 15.24 7.23
N LYS A 66 -1.46 15.59 6.48
CA LYS A 66 -1.36 16.57 5.38
C LYS A 66 -1.07 17.99 5.86
N ILE A 67 -1.55 18.38 7.05
CA ILE A 67 -1.23 19.67 7.65
C ILE A 67 0.23 19.69 8.11
N VAL A 68 0.67 18.63 8.80
CA VAL A 68 2.07 18.48 9.25
C VAL A 68 3.02 18.47 8.07
N ALA A 69 2.73 17.72 7.00
CA ALA A 69 3.55 17.69 5.79
C ALA A 69 3.64 19.06 5.11
N ARG A 70 2.52 19.79 5.00
CA ARG A 70 2.54 21.16 4.46
C ARG A 70 3.34 22.13 5.33
N LYS A 71 3.28 21.97 6.65
CA LYS A 71 4.09 22.78 7.56
C LYS A 71 5.58 22.46 7.38
N ALA A 72 5.95 21.18 7.35
CA ALA A 72 7.32 20.75 7.11
C ALA A 72 7.90 21.32 5.80
N LEU A 73 7.15 21.27 4.70
CA LEU A 73 7.57 21.87 3.43
C LEU A 73 7.77 23.39 3.49
N ARG A 74 6.95 24.09 4.29
CA ARG A 74 7.11 25.55 4.48
C ARG A 74 8.34 25.85 5.33
N ASP A 75 8.55 25.08 6.39
CA ASP A 75 9.69 25.22 7.28
C ASP A 75 11.00 24.89 6.53
N GLU A 76 11.01 23.86 5.68
CA GLU A 76 12.13 23.52 4.78
C GLU A 76 12.45 24.67 3.82
N ARG A 77 11.45 25.18 3.09
CA ARG A 77 11.63 26.33 2.20
C ARG A 77 12.17 27.56 2.93
N LYS A 78 11.67 27.82 4.14
CA LYS A 78 12.15 28.95 4.95
C LYS A 78 13.61 28.76 5.34
N ALA A 79 13.98 27.56 5.80
CA ALA A 79 15.36 27.24 6.16
C ALA A 79 16.31 27.32 4.95
N ASP A 80 15.87 26.89 3.76
CA ASP A 80 16.68 26.99 2.55
C ASP A 80 16.85 28.44 2.09
N LEU A 81 15.82 29.27 2.22
CA LEU A 81 15.93 30.71 1.97
C LEU A 81 16.86 31.39 2.97
N GLU A 82 16.75 31.08 4.26
CA GLU A 82 17.64 31.61 5.31
C GLU A 82 19.10 31.23 5.02
N ARG A 83 19.38 29.96 4.71
CA ARG A 83 20.72 29.50 4.31
C ARG A 83 21.22 30.20 3.05
N HIS A 84 20.36 30.44 2.07
CA HIS A 84 20.74 31.14 0.85
C HIS A 84 21.08 32.60 1.13
N VAL A 85 20.28 33.29 1.94
CA VAL A 85 20.58 34.67 2.37
C VAL A 85 21.89 34.73 3.17
N GLU A 86 22.08 33.82 4.12
CA GLU A 86 23.34 33.70 4.86
C GLU A 86 24.53 33.44 3.93
N ALA A 87 24.38 32.58 2.92
CA ALA A 87 25.43 32.31 1.94
C ALA A 87 25.73 33.54 1.07
N VAL A 88 24.71 34.25 0.60
CA VAL A 88 24.87 35.48 -0.18
C VAL A 88 25.57 36.56 0.65
N ASN A 89 25.11 36.80 1.88
CA ASN A 89 25.73 37.74 2.82
C ASN A 89 27.16 37.33 3.18
N ALA A 90 27.48 36.03 3.23
CA ALA A 90 28.86 35.58 3.43
C ALA A 90 29.76 35.81 2.20
N THR A 91 29.20 35.77 0.99
CA THR A 91 29.94 36.03 -0.26
C THR A 91 30.08 37.51 -0.60
N LEU A 92 29.14 38.34 -0.16
CA LEU A 92 29.18 39.81 -0.23
C LEU A 92 29.64 40.33 1.13
N PRO A 93 30.95 40.53 1.36
CA PRO A 93 31.41 41.17 2.60
C PRO A 93 30.76 42.54 2.76
N ASP A 94 30.34 42.89 3.99
CA ASP A 94 29.68 44.13 4.40
C ASP A 94 30.06 45.33 3.51
N GLN A 95 29.19 45.67 2.56
CA GLN A 95 29.21 46.98 1.91
C GLN A 95 28.56 48.06 2.78
N GLU A 96 28.21 47.75 4.03
CA GLU A 96 27.66 48.74 4.99
C GLU A 96 28.65 49.88 5.31
N ASP A 97 29.97 49.70 5.07
CA ASP A 97 30.96 50.77 5.21
C ASP A 97 31.08 51.73 3.99
N VAL A 98 30.29 51.54 2.92
CA VAL A 98 30.36 52.38 1.70
C VAL A 98 29.15 53.31 1.53
N GLU A 99 28.13 53.25 2.40
CA GLU A 99 26.96 54.13 2.30
C GLU A 99 27.10 55.50 3.01
N SER A 100 28.20 55.76 3.72
CA SER A 100 28.41 57.09 4.34
C SER A 100 29.01 58.16 3.40
N GLU A 101 29.34 57.84 2.14
CA GLU A 101 29.83 58.81 1.13
C GLU A 101 29.07 58.72 -0.22
N SER A 102 27.76 58.48 -0.19
CA SER A 102 26.91 58.53 -1.38
C SER A 102 25.67 59.43 -1.19
N GLU A 103 25.85 60.58 -0.53
CA GLU A 103 24.92 61.71 -0.69
C GLU A 103 25.19 62.38 -2.03
N GLY A 104 24.66 61.84 -3.13
CA GLY A 104 24.98 62.40 -4.44
C GLY A 104 24.11 62.05 -5.64
N LEU A 105 23.09 61.20 -5.53
CA LEU A 105 22.21 60.89 -6.66
C LEU A 105 20.75 60.77 -6.23
N ALA A 106 20.21 61.86 -5.68
CA ALA A 106 18.78 62.13 -5.68
C ALA A 106 18.33 62.55 -7.10
N GLY A 107 18.42 61.62 -8.05
CA GLY A 107 17.82 61.72 -9.37
C GLY A 107 16.64 60.75 -9.42
N GLY A 108 15.42 61.27 -9.44
CA GLY A 108 14.20 60.47 -9.49
C GLY A 108 14.09 59.69 -10.80
N GLU A 109 14.69 58.51 -10.86
CA GLU A 109 14.29 57.47 -11.79
C GLU A 109 13.02 56.83 -11.21
N GLU A 110 11.90 57.51 -11.48
CA GLU A 110 10.56 56.94 -11.41
C GLU A 110 10.61 55.62 -12.18
N TRP A 111 10.46 54.51 -11.46
CA TRP A 111 10.42 53.16 -12.00
C TRP A 111 9.42 53.12 -13.16
N GLY A 112 9.92 53.20 -14.39
CA GLY A 112 9.14 53.04 -15.60
C GLY A 112 8.65 51.61 -15.59
N GLY A 113 7.36 51.43 -15.27
CA GLY A 113 6.74 50.11 -15.11
C GLY A 113 7.18 49.15 -16.20
N VAL A 114 7.38 47.89 -15.83
CA VAL A 114 7.74 46.81 -16.76
C VAL A 114 6.84 46.93 -17.98
N GLU A 115 7.42 47.28 -19.14
CA GLU A 115 6.69 47.23 -20.41
C GLU A 115 6.09 45.83 -20.51
N GLU A 116 4.78 45.79 -20.75
CA GLU A 116 4.02 44.57 -21.00
C GLU A 116 4.61 43.93 -22.26
N ALA A 117 5.66 43.14 -22.06
CA ALA A 117 6.23 42.31 -23.09
C ALA A 117 5.09 41.45 -23.61
N GLU A 118 4.86 41.47 -24.92
CA GLU A 118 3.87 40.64 -25.59
C GLU A 118 3.89 39.25 -24.95
N GLU A 119 2.71 38.76 -24.58
CA GLU A 119 2.50 37.39 -24.09
C GLU A 119 3.00 36.44 -25.18
N VAL A 120 4.31 36.18 -25.19
CA VAL A 120 4.87 35.08 -25.94
C VAL A 120 4.32 33.87 -25.22
N ASP A 121 3.28 33.28 -25.78
CA ASP A 121 2.80 31.93 -25.45
C ASP A 121 3.97 30.97 -25.65
N ARG A 122 4.87 30.94 -24.67
CA ARG A 122 5.95 29.98 -24.59
C ARG A 122 5.28 28.69 -24.12
N GLU A 123 4.67 28.00 -25.08
CA GLU A 123 4.30 26.60 -24.95
C GLU A 123 5.61 25.80 -24.79
N GLU A 124 6.16 25.80 -23.57
CA GLU A 124 7.24 24.91 -23.19
C GLU A 124 6.68 23.50 -23.08
N GLU A 125 6.63 22.79 -24.21
CA GLU A 125 6.37 21.36 -24.25
C GLU A 125 7.49 20.61 -23.53
N TYR A 126 7.31 20.38 -22.23
CA TYR A 126 8.09 19.39 -21.49
C TYR A 126 7.68 18.00 -21.98
N VAL A 127 8.43 17.47 -22.94
CA VAL A 127 8.38 16.04 -23.27
C VAL A 127 9.15 15.30 -22.19
N ASP A 128 8.43 14.80 -21.17
CA ASP A 128 8.96 13.74 -20.31
C ASP A 128 9.20 12.50 -21.21
N GLU A 129 10.45 12.25 -21.60
CA GLU A 129 10.88 11.12 -22.45
C GLU A 129 10.52 9.72 -21.87
N ASP A 130 10.02 9.67 -20.63
CA ASP A 130 9.78 8.43 -19.86
C ASP A 130 8.31 8.02 -19.67
N LYS A 131 7.33 8.64 -20.35
CA LYS A 131 5.91 8.24 -20.25
C LYS A 131 5.31 7.72 -21.56
N TYR A 132 5.87 6.65 -22.11
CA TYR A 132 5.16 5.85 -23.11
C TYR A 132 4.13 4.93 -22.44
N ALA A 133 2.87 5.38 -22.37
CA ALA A 133 1.73 4.49 -22.19
C ALA A 133 1.15 4.20 -23.58
N THR A 134 1.53 3.09 -24.20
CA THR A 134 0.93 2.66 -25.46
C THR A 134 -0.50 2.19 -25.21
N VAL A 135 -1.46 2.94 -25.77
CA VAL A 135 -2.89 2.57 -25.74
C VAL A 135 -3.18 1.73 -26.96
N THR A 136 -3.41 0.43 -26.77
CA THR A 136 -3.86 -0.48 -27.84
C THR A 136 -5.38 -0.46 -27.91
N VAL A 137 -5.92 0.03 -29.01
CA VAL A 137 -7.37 -0.01 -29.29
C VAL A 137 -7.69 -1.35 -29.95
N GLU A 138 -8.23 -2.29 -29.17
CA GLU A 138 -8.75 -3.56 -29.70
C GLU A 138 -10.24 -3.39 -30.05
N ALA A 139 -10.64 -3.83 -31.24
CA ALA A 139 -12.05 -3.85 -31.63
C ALA A 139 -12.79 -4.94 -30.84
N VAL A 140 -13.84 -4.54 -30.12
CA VAL A 140 -14.64 -5.46 -29.30
C VAL A 140 -16.09 -5.35 -29.70
N ASP A 141 -16.70 -6.49 -30.00
CA ASP A 141 -18.10 -6.57 -30.40
C ASP A 141 -19.00 -6.83 -29.18
N VAL A 142 -20.02 -6.01 -29.01
CA VAL A 142 -20.91 -6.01 -27.83
C VAL A 142 -22.25 -6.61 -28.21
N SER A 143 -22.41 -7.91 -27.91
CA SER A 143 -23.67 -8.63 -28.13
C SER A 143 -24.41 -8.90 -26.80
N LYS A 144 -25.70 -9.25 -26.88
CA LYS A 144 -26.57 -9.48 -25.70
C LYS A 144 -26.03 -10.55 -24.73
N ASP A 145 -25.14 -11.42 -25.21
CA ASP A 145 -24.47 -12.48 -24.45
C ASP A 145 -23.08 -12.06 -23.90
N GLY A 146 -22.64 -10.81 -24.12
CA GLY A 146 -21.42 -10.24 -23.57
C GLY A 146 -20.45 -9.66 -24.59
N VAL A 147 -19.36 -9.10 -24.05
CA VAL A 147 -18.29 -8.39 -24.78
C VAL A 147 -17.26 -9.41 -25.28
N LYS A 148 -17.15 -9.60 -26.62
CA LYS A 148 -16.23 -10.56 -27.25
C LYS A 148 -15.16 -9.82 -28.05
N ARG A 149 -13.88 -10.17 -27.84
CA ARG A 149 -12.77 -9.63 -28.65
C ARG A 149 -12.89 -10.19 -30.07
N ALA A 150 -12.92 -9.32 -31.08
CA ALA A 150 -12.81 -9.73 -32.46
C ALA A 150 -11.36 -10.19 -32.68
N ARG A 151 -11.16 -11.48 -32.96
CA ARG A 151 -9.84 -12.03 -33.24
C ARG A 151 -9.59 -11.84 -34.74
N ASP A 152 -8.49 -11.18 -35.09
CA ASP A 152 -8.01 -10.99 -36.45
C ASP A 152 -7.90 -12.35 -37.17
N GLU A 153 -8.71 -12.50 -38.22
CA GLU A 153 -8.59 -13.52 -39.26
C GLU A 153 -7.80 -12.89 -40.42
N ASP A 154 -6.47 -12.85 -40.34
CA ASP A 154 -5.61 -12.92 -41.54
C ASP A 154 -4.14 -13.17 -41.17
N GLU A 155 -3.74 -14.45 -41.06
CA GLU A 155 -2.43 -14.93 -41.52
C GLU A 155 -2.41 -16.48 -41.52
N GLY A 156 -2.68 -17.04 -42.70
CA GLY A 156 -2.02 -18.23 -43.28
C GLY A 156 -2.06 -19.58 -42.56
N GLY A 157 -2.80 -20.54 -43.15
CA GLY A 157 -2.25 -21.88 -43.39
C GLY A 157 -3.09 -23.11 -43.00
N GLU A 158 -3.79 -23.63 -44.01
CA GLU A 158 -4.08 -25.06 -44.27
C GLU A 158 -5.23 -25.79 -43.54
N GLN A 159 -6.34 -25.91 -44.30
CA GLN A 159 -7.13 -27.13 -44.60
C GLN A 159 -7.55 -28.06 -43.45
N ASP A 160 -8.86 -28.15 -43.20
CA ASP A 160 -9.65 -29.28 -43.70
C ASP A 160 -11.16 -29.04 -43.44
N GLU A 161 -11.94 -29.15 -44.50
CA GLU A 161 -13.39 -29.02 -44.57
C GLU A 161 -14.06 -30.32 -44.10
N GLY A 162 -15.13 -30.22 -43.34
CA GLY A 162 -15.86 -31.41 -42.90
C GLY A 162 -17.14 -31.09 -42.14
N ALA A 163 -18.13 -30.59 -42.87
CA ALA A 163 -19.53 -30.66 -42.47
C ALA A 163 -19.93 -32.13 -42.21
N ASP A 164 -20.63 -32.41 -41.10
CA ASP A 164 -22.03 -32.82 -41.19
C ASP A 164 -22.63 -33.12 -39.80
N THR A 165 -23.82 -32.58 -39.59
CA THR A 165 -24.78 -33.01 -38.58
C THR A 165 -25.12 -34.50 -38.70
N PRO A 166 -25.48 -35.17 -37.60
CA PRO A 166 -26.86 -35.67 -37.62
C PRO A 166 -27.59 -35.54 -36.28
N SER A 167 -28.84 -35.09 -36.39
CA SER A 167 -29.90 -35.38 -35.44
C SER A 167 -30.16 -36.88 -35.36
N GLY A 168 -30.65 -37.40 -34.23
CA GLY A 168 -31.35 -38.68 -34.25
C GLY A 168 -31.22 -39.48 -32.97
N ARG A 169 -32.22 -39.34 -32.12
CA ARG A 169 -32.53 -40.16 -30.95
C ARG A 169 -32.86 -41.61 -31.40
N GLY A 170 -32.28 -42.60 -30.74
CA GLY A 170 -32.63 -44.02 -30.92
C GLY A 170 -32.01 -44.89 -29.84
N GLU A 171 -32.87 -45.55 -29.06
CA GLU A 171 -32.55 -46.37 -27.89
C GLU A 171 -31.99 -47.76 -28.30
N GLY A 172 -31.14 -48.37 -27.46
CA GLY A 172 -30.73 -49.76 -27.62
C GLY A 172 -29.58 -50.17 -26.70
N GLN A 173 -29.80 -51.21 -25.91
CA GLN A 173 -28.99 -51.67 -24.77
C GLN A 173 -27.85 -52.64 -25.14
N ALA A 174 -26.98 -52.88 -24.14
CA ALA A 174 -26.10 -54.04 -23.92
C ALA A 174 -24.78 -54.05 -24.71
N GLU A 175 -23.62 -54.48 -24.20
CA GLU A 175 -23.19 -55.01 -22.91
C GLU A 175 -21.65 -54.85 -22.85
N LYS A 176 -21.12 -54.45 -21.67
CA LYS A 176 -19.87 -54.87 -20.98
C LYS A 176 -18.47 -54.93 -21.64
N VAL A 177 -17.51 -54.87 -20.68
CA VAL A 177 -16.04 -55.11 -20.67
C VAL A 177 -15.20 -54.02 -21.35
N GLY A 178 -14.15 -53.42 -20.76
CA GLY A 178 -13.36 -53.65 -19.56
C GLY A 178 -12.02 -52.90 -19.79
N ALA A 179 -11.39 -52.43 -18.72
CA ALA A 179 -10.11 -51.69 -18.69
C ALA A 179 -10.20 -50.22 -19.16
N GLY A 180 -9.73 -49.20 -18.44
CA GLY A 180 -8.77 -49.19 -17.34
C GLY A 180 -7.74 -48.11 -17.63
N ARG A 181 -7.82 -46.99 -16.89
CA ARG A 181 -6.72 -46.06 -16.59
C ARG A 181 -6.10 -45.19 -17.70
N LEU A 182 -6.85 -44.36 -18.44
CA LEU A 182 -6.23 -43.25 -19.19
C LEU A 182 -7.14 -42.01 -19.30
N SER A 183 -7.50 -41.36 -18.20
CA SER A 183 -8.27 -40.09 -18.27
C SER A 183 -7.76 -38.94 -17.40
N HIS A 184 -6.69 -39.12 -16.63
CA HIS A 184 -6.28 -38.11 -15.65
C HIS A 184 -5.25 -37.09 -16.15
N LYS A 185 -4.88 -37.06 -17.43
CA LYS A 185 -3.77 -36.22 -17.93
C LYS A 185 -4.17 -35.06 -18.84
N ARG A 186 -5.47 -34.79 -19.03
CA ARG A 186 -5.96 -33.66 -19.84
C ARG A 186 -6.54 -32.49 -19.03
N SER A 187 -6.75 -32.67 -17.72
CA SER A 187 -7.28 -31.61 -16.84
C SER A 187 -6.20 -30.76 -16.15
N ASP A 188 -4.92 -31.17 -16.22
CA ASP A 188 -3.82 -30.52 -15.49
C ASP A 188 -3.35 -29.18 -16.09
N LEU A 189 -3.68 -28.88 -17.34
CA LEU A 189 -3.29 -27.61 -17.97
C LEU A 189 -4.27 -26.48 -17.64
N LYS A 190 -5.57 -26.78 -17.48
CA LYS A 190 -6.61 -25.78 -17.13
C LYS A 190 -6.71 -25.51 -15.62
N ALA A 191 -6.10 -26.36 -14.79
CA ALA A 191 -6.03 -26.18 -13.34
C ALA A 191 -4.90 -25.25 -12.87
N LYS A 192 -3.89 -24.99 -13.71
CA LYS A 192 -2.71 -24.17 -13.34
C LYS A 192 -3.00 -22.66 -13.34
N ASN A 193 -4.02 -22.20 -14.08
CA ASN A 193 -4.33 -20.77 -14.22
C ASN A 193 -5.46 -20.27 -13.31
N LYS A 194 -6.01 -21.10 -12.41
CA LYS A 194 -6.99 -20.65 -11.42
C LYS A 194 -6.26 -20.09 -10.19
N PRO A 195 -6.54 -18.86 -9.74
CA PRO A 195 -5.94 -18.33 -8.52
C PRO A 195 -6.28 -19.25 -7.34
N LYS A 196 -5.25 -19.78 -6.68
CA LYS A 196 -5.43 -20.67 -5.53
C LYS A 196 -6.16 -19.91 -4.43
N LYS A 197 -7.25 -20.48 -3.89
CA LYS A 197 -7.99 -19.92 -2.75
C LYS A 197 -7.00 -19.59 -1.63
N LYS A 198 -7.02 -18.34 -1.14
CA LYS A 198 -6.18 -17.90 -0.02
C LYS A 198 -6.55 -18.75 1.20
N LYS A 199 -5.59 -19.56 1.67
CA LYS A 199 -5.79 -20.35 2.90
C LYS A 199 -5.76 -19.37 4.07
N PHE A 200 -6.92 -19.13 4.68
CA PHE A 200 -7.00 -18.40 5.95
C PHE A 200 -6.14 -19.14 6.97
N ARG A 201 -5.19 -18.41 7.54
CA ARG A 201 -4.31 -18.90 8.59
C ARG A 201 -4.38 -17.91 9.74
N TYR A 202 -4.42 -18.43 10.95
CA TYR A 202 -4.47 -17.65 12.19
C TYR A 202 -3.19 -16.84 12.44
N GLU A 203 -2.11 -17.16 11.73
CA GLU A 203 -0.80 -16.52 11.86
C GLU A 203 -0.22 -16.22 10.48
N SER A 204 0.54 -15.12 10.40
CA SER A 204 1.34 -14.76 9.24
C SER A 204 2.43 -15.80 8.95
N LYS A 205 2.97 -15.80 7.72
CA LYS A 205 4.08 -16.70 7.35
C LYS A 205 5.32 -16.46 8.24
N ALA A 206 5.55 -15.24 8.70
CA ALA A 206 6.67 -14.87 9.56
C ALA A 206 6.51 -15.44 10.97
N GLU A 207 5.34 -15.24 11.59
CA GLU A 207 5.03 -15.78 12.93
C GLU A 207 5.14 -17.30 12.95
N ARG A 208 4.58 -17.98 11.93
CA ARG A 208 4.69 -19.44 11.76
C ARG A 208 6.13 -19.94 11.69
N LYS A 209 7.02 -19.19 11.03
CA LYS A 209 8.44 -19.55 10.94
C LYS A 209 9.11 -19.45 12.31
N MET A 210 8.80 -18.39 13.06
CA MET A 210 9.33 -18.16 14.40
C MET A 210 8.84 -19.22 15.40
N THR A 211 7.55 -19.56 15.39
CA THR A 211 6.97 -20.61 16.26
C THR A 211 7.59 -21.96 15.95
N ARG A 212 7.67 -22.34 14.66
CA ARG A 212 8.33 -23.59 14.24
C ARG A 212 9.80 -23.65 14.63
N HIS A 213 10.53 -22.54 14.52
CA HIS A 213 11.93 -22.49 14.94
C HIS A 213 12.06 -22.72 16.45
N LYS A 214 11.19 -22.09 17.25
CA LYS A 214 11.13 -22.23 18.71
C LYS A 214 10.75 -23.65 19.16
N GLU A 215 9.80 -24.29 18.47
CA GLU A 215 9.42 -25.68 18.75
C GLU A 215 10.55 -26.65 18.43
N ARG A 216 11.26 -26.45 17.31
CA ARG A 216 12.40 -27.27 16.90
C ARG A 216 13.61 -27.11 17.82
N SER A 217 13.89 -25.90 18.30
CA SER A 217 14.97 -25.68 19.25
C SER A 217 14.69 -26.33 20.61
N GLY A 218 13.45 -26.25 21.09
CA GLY A 218 13.02 -26.91 22.34
C GLY A 218 12.95 -28.43 22.24
N SER A 219 12.52 -28.99 21.10
CA SER A 219 12.35 -30.44 20.95
C SER A 219 13.68 -31.18 20.91
N LYS A 220 14.74 -30.61 20.29
CA LYS A 220 16.08 -31.22 20.26
C LYS A 220 16.71 -31.31 21.65
N ALA A 221 16.55 -30.29 22.48
CA ALA A 221 17.05 -30.30 23.86
C ALA A 221 16.30 -31.33 24.72
N ARG A 222 14.96 -31.35 24.63
CA ARG A 222 14.11 -32.33 25.33
C ARG A 222 14.35 -33.77 24.89
N ALA A 223 14.64 -34.00 23.60
CA ALA A 223 14.96 -35.34 23.09
C ALA A 223 16.31 -35.85 23.62
N LYS A 224 17.31 -34.97 23.77
CA LYS A 224 18.61 -35.34 24.37
C LYS A 224 18.45 -35.73 25.84
N LEU A 225 17.67 -34.97 26.61
CA LEU A 225 17.37 -35.25 28.02
C LEU A 225 16.61 -36.56 28.25
N ARG A 226 15.87 -37.06 27.24
CA ARG A 226 15.19 -38.36 27.30
C ARG A 226 16.09 -39.53 26.89
N ARG A 227 17.26 -39.25 26.32
CA ARG A 227 18.20 -40.25 25.80
C ARG A 227 19.42 -40.45 26.72
N SER A 228 19.62 -39.56 27.70
CA SER A 228 20.48 -39.76 28.87
C SER A 228 19.70 -40.43 29.99
#